data_AF-W7E1S9-F1
#
_entry.id   AF-W7E1S9-F1
#
_cell.length_a   1.000
_cell.length_b   1.000
_cell.length_c   1.000
_cell.angle_alpha   90.00
_cell.angle_beta   90.00
_cell.angle_gamma   90.00
#
_symmetry.space_group_name_H-M   'P 1'
#
loop_
_entity.id
_entity.type
_entity.pdbx_description
1 polymer ?
#
loop_
_entity_poly.entity_id
_entity_poly.type
_entity_poly.pdbx_seq_one_letter_code
_entity_poly.pdbx_strand_id
1 'polypeptide(L)'
;MRKGYFCIKQKKQKMSNGVTLTFYMKESSRSEDLLVVFSALPVVGSSVYNYVRTLDDVDCNKLYILDNFGENKAGVFYLGEDGTMDVKEAVIELIEDIRKIKKN
;
A
#
# COMPACT_ATOMS: atom_id res chain seq x y z
N MET A 1 -32.67 -4.65 -2.65
CA MET A 1 -31.35 -4.28 -2.07
C MET A 1 -30.44 -3.78 -3.19
N ARG A 2 -30.06 -2.50 -3.19
CA ARG A 2 -29.04 -1.99 -4.12
C ARG A 2 -27.69 -2.58 -3.70
N LYS A 3 -27.06 -3.39 -4.55
CA LYS A 3 -25.65 -3.78 -4.37
C LYS A 3 -24.82 -2.50 -4.47
N GLY A 4 -24.40 -1.96 -3.32
CA GLY A 4 -23.42 -0.88 -3.28
C GLY A 4 -22.08 -1.46 -3.70
N TYR A 5 -21.60 -1.10 -4.89
CA TYR A 5 -20.26 -1.47 -5.33
C TYR A 5 -19.27 -0.47 -4.71
N PHE A 6 -18.53 -0.89 -3.68
CA PHE A 6 -17.38 -0.13 -3.20
C PHE A 6 -16.23 -0.31 -4.20
N CYS A 7 -15.74 0.80 -4.74
CA CYS A 7 -14.57 0.82 -5.60
C CYS A 7 -13.34 1.25 -4.77
N ILE A 8 -12.37 0.36 -4.62
CA ILE A 8 -11.06 0.72 -4.06
C ILE A 8 -10.36 1.62 -5.07
N LYS A 9 -10.12 2.88 -4.70
CA LYS A 9 -9.36 3.82 -5.52
C LYS A 9 -7.86 3.61 -5.33
N GLN A 10 -7.32 2.67 -6.09
CA GLN A 10 -5.88 2.46 -6.18
C GLN A 10 -5.17 3.70 -6.72
N LYS A 11 -4.02 4.02 -6.13
CA LYS A 11 -3.10 5.09 -6.53
C LYS A 11 -1.77 4.48 -7.00
N LYS A 12 -1.08 5.21 -7.86
CA LYS A 12 0.31 4.98 -8.23
C LYS A 12 1.09 6.26 -8.00
N GLN A 13 2.24 6.17 -7.37
CA GLN A 13 3.10 7.34 -7.12
C GLN A 13 4.55 6.95 -7.39
N LYS A 14 5.24 7.78 -8.15
CA LYS A 14 6.69 7.67 -8.38
C LYS A 14 7.41 8.35 -7.23
N MET A 15 8.32 7.64 -6.58
CA MET A 15 9.15 8.15 -5.50
C MET A 15 10.39 8.86 -6.05
N SER A 16 11.13 9.54 -5.18
CA SER A 16 12.34 10.29 -5.53
C SER A 16 13.41 9.43 -6.24
N ASN A 17 13.55 8.16 -5.85
CA ASN A 17 14.49 7.22 -6.46
C ASN A 17 13.98 6.61 -7.78
N GLY A 18 12.81 7.01 -8.26
CA GLY A 18 12.24 6.59 -9.53
C GLY A 18 11.33 5.36 -9.48
N VAL A 19 11.32 4.61 -8.36
CA VAL A 19 10.41 3.48 -8.15
C VAL A 19 8.97 3.96 -8.11
N THR A 20 8.05 3.26 -8.77
CA THR A 20 6.62 3.57 -8.75
C THR A 20 5.87 2.57 -7.88
N LEU A 21 5.36 3.04 -6.75
CA LEU A 21 4.58 2.21 -5.82
C LEU A 21 3.10 2.22 -6.17
N THR A 22 2.44 1.09 -5.91
CA THR A 22 0.99 0.93 -6.02
C THR A 22 0.39 0.76 -4.63
N PHE A 23 -0.58 1.60 -4.27
CA PHE A 23 -1.18 1.59 -2.93
C PHE A 23 -2.61 2.12 -2.94
N TYR A 24 -3.33 2.00 -1.83
CA TYR A 24 -4.55 2.78 -1.62
C TYR A 24 -4.65 3.25 -0.16
N MET A 25 -5.45 4.30 0.04
CA MET A 25 -5.72 4.88 1.35
C MET A 25 -7.18 4.68 1.73
N LYS A 26 -7.43 4.24 2.96
CA LYS A 26 -8.72 4.41 3.65
C LYS A 26 -8.51 5.41 4.77
N GLU A 27 -9.03 6.62 4.60
CA GLU A 27 -8.80 7.73 5.52
C GLU A 27 -9.85 7.74 6.63
N SER A 28 -9.44 8.17 7.83
CA SER A 28 -10.35 8.49 8.93
C SER A 28 -10.09 9.93 9.37
N SER A 29 -11.18 10.67 9.59
CA SER A 29 -11.13 12.03 10.16
C SER A 29 -11.18 12.03 11.69
N ARG A 30 -11.22 10.84 12.31
CA ARG A 30 -11.43 10.66 13.76
C ARG A 30 -10.18 10.17 14.49
N SER A 31 -9.12 9.87 13.76
CA SER A 31 -7.89 9.27 14.28
C SER A 31 -6.68 9.78 13.52
N GLU A 32 -5.63 10.10 14.26
CA GLU A 32 -4.31 10.48 13.73
C GLU A 32 -3.42 9.25 13.45
N ASP A 33 -3.76 8.10 14.03
CA ASP A 33 -2.99 6.87 13.84
C ASP A 33 -3.03 6.40 12.39
N LEU A 34 -1.86 5.95 11.90
CA LEU A 34 -1.67 5.36 10.59
C LEU A 34 -1.34 3.88 10.73
N LEU A 35 -2.25 3.03 10.29
CA LEU A 35 -2.02 1.61 10.12
C LEU A 35 -1.46 1.34 8.72
N VAL A 36 -0.26 0.79 8.65
CA VAL A 36 0.37 0.40 7.38
C VAL A 36 0.22 -1.10 7.19
N VAL A 37 -0.33 -1.50 6.04
CA VAL A 37 -0.61 -2.89 5.69
C VAL A 37 0.16 -3.27 4.43
N PHE A 38 1.00 -4.28 4.56
CA PHE A 38 1.76 -4.87 3.47
C PHE A 38 0.99 -6.06 2.88
N SER A 39 0.93 -6.15 1.56
CA SER A 39 0.47 -7.36 0.89
C SER A 39 1.42 -8.51 1.15
N ALA A 40 0.85 -9.70 1.33
CA ALA A 40 1.58 -10.95 1.37
C ALA A 40 1.98 -11.40 -0.04
N LEU A 41 2.67 -12.54 -0.10
CA LEU A 41 3.00 -13.18 -1.37
C LEU A 41 1.72 -13.45 -2.18
N PRO A 42 1.73 -13.16 -3.49
CA PRO A 42 0.61 -13.40 -4.36
C PRO A 42 0.36 -14.88 -4.54
N VAL A 43 -0.91 -15.25 -4.68
CA VAL A 43 -1.29 -16.52 -5.28
C VAL A 43 -1.19 -16.31 -6.79
N VAL A 44 -0.31 -17.08 -7.44
CA VAL A 44 -0.01 -17.13 -8.89
C VAL A 44 -0.64 -16.01 -9.72
N GLY A 45 0.15 -15.00 -10.08
CA GLY A 45 -0.19 -13.98 -11.08
C GLY A 45 -1.05 -12.81 -10.58
N SER A 46 -1.41 -12.73 -9.30
CA SER A 46 -2.13 -11.57 -8.76
C SER A 46 -1.69 -11.17 -7.35
N SER A 47 -1.02 -10.03 -7.24
CA SER A 47 -0.84 -9.31 -5.97
C SER A 47 -2.17 -8.73 -5.51
N VAL A 48 -2.52 -8.97 -4.25
CA VAL A 48 -3.78 -8.50 -3.65
C VAL A 48 -3.53 -7.77 -2.33
N TYR A 49 -4.40 -6.83 -1.98
CA TYR A 49 -4.35 -6.20 -0.66
C TYR A 49 -4.87 -7.16 0.42
N ASN A 50 -4.10 -7.34 1.48
CA ASN A 50 -4.49 -8.17 2.61
C ASN A 50 -5.31 -7.37 3.64
N TYR A 51 -6.13 -8.07 4.41
CA TYR A 51 -6.85 -7.54 5.58
C TYR A 51 -7.81 -6.36 5.35
N VAL A 52 -8.15 -6.04 4.10
CA VAL A 52 -9.06 -4.93 3.75
C VAL A 52 -10.38 -5.02 4.53
N ARG A 53 -11.04 -6.18 4.47
CA ARG A 53 -12.32 -6.42 5.17
C ARG A 53 -12.12 -6.64 6.67
N THR A 54 -11.07 -7.37 7.05
CA THR A 54 -10.77 -7.70 8.45
C THR A 54 -10.55 -6.45 9.30
N LEU A 55 -9.97 -5.41 8.72
CA LEU A 55 -9.66 -4.15 9.40
C LEU A 55 -10.70 -3.06 9.14
N ASP A 56 -11.83 -3.38 8.50
CA ASP A 56 -12.78 -2.35 8.01
C ASP A 56 -13.34 -1.48 9.15
N ASP A 57 -13.57 -2.11 10.32
CA ASP A 57 -14.15 -1.51 11.53
C ASP A 57 -13.13 -0.85 12.46
N VAL A 58 -11.82 -0.99 12.19
CA VAL A 58 -10.80 -0.27 12.97
C VAL A 58 -10.86 1.20 12.55
N ASP A 59 -11.13 2.14 13.45
CA ASP A 59 -11.25 3.55 13.07
C ASP A 59 -9.90 4.28 13.09
N CYS A 60 -9.16 4.19 11.97
CA CYS A 60 -7.87 4.86 11.77
C CYS A 60 -7.56 5.06 10.28
N ASN A 61 -6.56 5.90 9.98
CA ASN A 61 -6.02 6.00 8.63
C ASN A 61 -5.30 4.70 8.27
N LYS A 62 -5.53 4.18 7.07
CA LYS A 62 -4.92 2.93 6.61
C LYS A 62 -4.28 3.11 5.26
N LEU A 63 -3.01 2.76 5.19
CA LEU A 63 -2.23 2.69 3.97
C LEU A 63 -2.02 1.21 3.63
N TYR A 64 -2.54 0.79 2.49
CA TYR A 64 -2.33 -0.55 1.97
C TYR A 64 -1.37 -0.48 0.78
N ILE A 65 -0.22 -1.15 0.88
CA ILE A 65 0.85 -1.10 -0.12
C ILE A 65 0.91 -2.46 -0.83
N LEU A 66 0.89 -2.44 -2.16
CA LEU A 66 0.98 -3.64 -2.97
C LEU A 66 2.43 -3.92 -3.36
N ASP A 67 2.89 -5.15 -3.13
CA ASP A 67 4.14 -5.65 -3.70
C ASP A 67 3.85 -6.31 -5.06
N ASN A 68 3.85 -5.49 -6.12
CA ASN A 68 3.56 -5.93 -7.48
C ASN A 68 4.77 -5.82 -8.41
N PHE A 69 5.96 -5.89 -7.83
CA PHE A 69 7.26 -5.95 -8.51
C PHE A 69 7.65 -7.39 -8.85
N GLY A 70 8.80 -7.58 -9.48
CA GLY A 70 9.32 -8.89 -9.83
C GLY A 70 8.59 -9.57 -10.98
N GLU A 71 9.11 -10.73 -11.35
CA GLU A 71 8.54 -11.56 -12.42
C GLU A 71 7.08 -11.91 -12.10
N ASN A 72 6.20 -11.75 -13.09
CA ASN A 72 4.76 -12.02 -12.96
C ASN A 72 4.07 -11.31 -11.77
N LYS A 73 4.64 -10.19 -11.29
CA LYS A 73 4.18 -9.46 -10.10
C LYS A 73 4.19 -10.31 -8.84
N ALA A 74 5.15 -11.22 -8.74
CA ALA A 74 5.35 -12.11 -7.59
C ALA A 74 5.73 -11.36 -6.30
N GLY A 75 6.14 -10.10 -6.42
CA GLY A 75 6.66 -9.29 -5.34
C GLY A 75 8.17 -9.49 -5.15
N VAL A 76 8.79 -8.52 -4.49
CA VAL A 76 10.24 -8.49 -4.21
C VAL A 76 10.52 -8.31 -2.72
N PHE A 77 9.56 -8.69 -1.87
CA PHE A 77 9.58 -8.55 -0.42
C PHE A 77 9.80 -7.09 0.03
N TYR A 78 9.34 -6.14 -0.79
CA TYR A 78 9.62 -4.71 -0.62
C TYR A 78 11.10 -4.34 -0.50
N LEU A 79 12.03 -5.20 -0.93
CA LEU A 79 13.46 -4.91 -0.90
C LEU A 79 13.89 -4.26 -2.22
N GLY A 80 13.83 -5.05 -3.30
CA GLY A 80 14.34 -4.71 -4.61
C GLY A 80 14.70 -5.97 -5.39
N GLU A 81 15.16 -5.80 -6.63
CA GLU A 81 15.64 -6.88 -7.50
C GLU A 81 17.17 -6.90 -7.49
N ASP A 82 17.80 -8.05 -7.76
CA ASP A 82 19.26 -8.17 -7.84
C ASP A 82 20.03 -7.65 -6.60
N GLY A 83 19.41 -7.73 -5.41
CA GLY A 83 19.99 -7.29 -4.14
C GLY A 83 19.90 -5.78 -3.87
N THR A 84 19.15 -5.02 -4.67
CA THR A 84 18.88 -3.61 -4.40
C THR A 84 17.95 -3.41 -3.20
N MET A 85 17.88 -2.16 -2.72
CA MET A 85 17.00 -1.72 -1.62
C MET A 85 16.09 -0.56 -2.06
N ASP A 86 15.96 -0.33 -3.36
CA ASP A 86 15.25 0.79 -3.96
C ASP A 86 13.74 0.74 -3.67
N VAL A 87 13.12 -0.44 -3.69
CA VAL A 87 11.71 -0.59 -3.30
C VAL A 87 11.52 -0.29 -1.82
N LYS A 88 12.44 -0.72 -0.96
CA LYS A 88 12.41 -0.41 0.48
C LYS A 88 12.49 1.09 0.73
N GLU A 89 13.45 1.76 0.10
CA GLU A 89 13.64 3.20 0.20
C GLU A 89 12.39 3.97 -0.25
N ALA A 90 11.80 3.55 -1.38
CA ALA A 90 10.56 4.10 -1.90
C ALA A 90 9.39 3.93 -0.93
N VAL A 91 9.26 2.75 -0.30
CA VAL A 91 8.20 2.48 0.68
C VAL A 91 8.34 3.36 1.91
N ILE A 92 9.56 3.55 2.41
CA ILE A 92 9.83 4.44 3.53
C ILE A 92 9.44 5.87 3.17
N GLU A 93 9.83 6.36 1.99
CA GLU A 93 9.46 7.68 1.48
C GLU A 93 7.93 7.87 1.44
N LEU A 94 7.21 6.90 0.87
CA LEU A 94 5.74 6.94 0.80
C LEU A 94 5.09 7.05 2.19
N ILE A 95 5.54 6.25 3.15
CA ILE A 95 4.99 6.26 4.52
C ILE A 95 5.26 7.61 5.18
N GLU A 96 6.48 8.15 5.02
CA GLU A 96 6.86 9.46 5.57
C GLU A 96 6.06 10.61 4.97
N ASP A 97 5.82 10.60 3.66
CA ASP A 97 5.01 11.61 2.99
C ASP A 97 3.56 11.59 3.45
N ILE A 98 2.96 10.40 3.57
CA ILE A 98 1.60 10.25 4.10
C ILE A 98 1.52 10.71 5.54
N ARG A 99 2.53 10.37 6.37
CA ARG A 99 2.58 10.80 7.77
C ARG A 99 2.67 12.33 7.90
N LYS A 100 3.42 13.01 7.03
CA LYS A 100 3.47 14.48 6.99
C LYS A 100 2.14 15.09 6.57
N ILE A 101 1.45 14.51 5.59
CA ILE A 101 0.14 14.98 5.13
C ILE A 101 -0.90 14.87 6.25
N LYS A 102 -0.84 13.80 7.06
CA LYS A 102 -1.81 13.57 8.15
C LYS A 102 -1.54 14.35 9.43
N LYS A 103 -0.33 14.85 9.65
CA LYS A 103 -0.01 15.70 10.83
C LYS A 103 -0.51 17.15 10.72
N ASN A 104 -1.01 17.57 9.56
CA ASN A 104 -1.49 18.93 9.29
C ASN A 104 -3.01 18.94 9.18
#